data_AF-A0A836XCB5-F1
#
_entry.id   AF-A0A836XCB5-F1
#
_cell.length_a   1.000
_cell.length_b   1.000
_cell.length_c   1.000
_cell.angle_alpha   90.00
_cell.angle_beta   90.00
_cell.angle_gamma   90.00
#
_symmetry.space_group_name_H-M   'P 1'
#
loop_
_entity.id
_entity.type
_entity.pdbx_description
1 polymer ?
#
loop_
_entity_poly.entity_id
_entity_poly.type
_entity_poly.pdbx_seq_one_letter_code
_entity_poly.pdbx_strand_id
1 'polypeptide(L)'
;MHAGRSAPVRGLFSVCRIYTAHAGLLNVLYKREYIDLAQRWEDVPELTSAQIEVLDLMDVVCNELALSFQMEPGDLVVANNYDILHARAAFQNQTSDDDGRHMLRLWLSLPNGRPLPPIFEHTRDFFHSYRRRA
;
A
#
# COMPACT_ATOMS: atom_id res chain seq x y z
N MET A 1 4.54 -1.86 -14.39
CA MET A 1 3.09 -1.72 -14.16
C MET A 1 2.42 -2.94 -14.75
N HIS A 2 1.90 -3.87 -13.92
CA HIS A 2 1.04 -4.94 -14.40
C HIS A 2 -0.36 -4.63 -13.90
N ALA A 3 -1.31 -4.57 -14.83
CA ALA A 3 -2.73 -4.38 -14.58
C ALA A 3 -3.26 -5.55 -13.71
N GLY A 4 -3.17 -5.39 -12.39
CA GLY A 4 -3.77 -6.30 -11.43
C GLY A 4 -5.27 -6.11 -11.47
N ARG A 5 -5.97 -7.16 -11.92
CA ARG A 5 -7.43 -7.28 -12.04
C ARG A 5 -8.17 -6.50 -10.94
N SER A 6 -9.03 -5.59 -11.39
CA SER A 6 -9.82 -4.67 -10.58
C SER A 6 -10.69 -5.42 -9.56
N ALA A 7 -10.80 -4.85 -8.35
CA ALA A 7 -11.87 -5.20 -7.43
C ALA A 7 -13.24 -4.93 -8.10
N PRO A 8 -14.34 -5.61 -7.71
CA PRO A 8 -15.67 -5.25 -8.18
C PRO A 8 -15.89 -3.76 -7.93
N VAL A 9 -16.22 -3.02 -9.00
CA VAL A 9 -16.35 -1.56 -8.97
C VAL A 9 -17.50 -1.20 -8.04
N ARG A 10 -17.18 -0.75 -6.83
CA ARG A 10 -18.13 -0.13 -5.91
C ARG A 10 -17.60 1.26 -5.56
N GLY A 11 -18.11 2.26 -6.28
CA GLY A 11 -17.70 3.66 -6.16
C GLY A 11 -16.39 4.01 -6.87
N LEU A 12 -16.25 5.27 -7.28
CA LEU A 12 -15.02 5.85 -7.86
C LEU A 12 -13.87 5.95 -6.82
N PHE A 13 -14.21 5.93 -5.54
CA PHE A 13 -13.29 6.02 -4.42
C PHE A 13 -13.79 5.21 -3.21
N SER A 14 -12.95 5.04 -2.22
CA SER A 14 -13.32 4.44 -0.92
C SER A 14 -12.70 5.26 0.20
N VAL A 15 -13.46 5.44 1.28
CA VAL A 15 -12.97 6.12 2.49
C VAL A 15 -12.53 5.06 3.49
N CYS A 16 -11.27 5.14 3.90
CA CYS A 16 -10.69 4.25 4.90
C CYS A 16 -9.80 5.06 5.85
N ARG A 17 -9.74 4.66 7.11
CA ARG A 17 -8.77 5.20 8.06
C ARG A 17 -7.37 4.74 7.67
N ILE A 18 -6.38 5.63 7.82
CA ILE A 18 -4.96 5.31 7.60
C ILE A 18 -4.53 4.15 8.49
N TYR A 19 -4.84 4.26 9.79
CA TYR A 19 -4.63 3.19 10.76
C TYR A 19 -5.96 2.63 11.28
N THR A 20 -6.07 1.31 11.31
CA THR A 20 -7.25 0.60 11.83
C THR A 20 -6.82 -0.46 12.84
N ALA A 21 -7.17 -0.26 14.11
CA ALA A 21 -7.03 -1.28 15.14
C ALA A 21 -8.10 -2.36 14.95
N HIS A 22 -7.70 -3.62 14.94
CA HIS A 22 -8.60 -4.77 14.78
C HIS A 22 -8.01 -6.02 15.42
N ALA A 23 -8.81 -6.71 16.24
CA ALA A 23 -8.42 -7.94 16.92
C ALA A 23 -7.06 -7.84 17.67
N GLY A 24 -6.84 -6.72 18.36
CA GLY A 24 -5.60 -6.46 19.11
C GLY A 24 -4.38 -6.07 18.26
N LEU A 25 -4.54 -5.95 16.94
CA LEU A 25 -3.47 -5.61 16.01
C LEU A 25 -3.73 -4.26 15.32
N LEU A 26 -2.66 -3.51 15.05
CA LEU A 26 -2.72 -2.31 14.23
C LEU A 26 -2.53 -2.68 12.75
N ASN A 27 -3.34 -2.08 11.89
CA ASN A 27 -3.26 -2.26 10.44
C ASN A 27 -3.13 -0.90 9.76
N VAL A 28 -2.44 -0.84 8.64
CA VAL A 28 -2.23 0.38 7.85
C VAL A 28 -2.73 0.22 6.42
N LEU A 29 -3.41 1.25 5.92
CA LEU A 29 -3.70 1.44 4.51
C LEU A 29 -3.42 2.89 4.17
N TYR A 30 -2.25 3.15 3.61
CA TYR A 30 -1.80 4.50 3.28
C TYR A 30 -1.19 4.55 1.89
N LYS A 31 -1.68 5.47 1.06
CA LYS A 31 -1.19 5.71 -0.30
C LYS A 31 -1.34 7.18 -0.66
N ARG A 32 -0.40 8.03 -0.21
CA ARG A 32 -0.40 9.49 -0.42
C ARG A 32 -0.79 9.89 -1.85
N GLU A 33 -0.04 9.39 -2.84
CA GLU A 33 -0.28 9.70 -4.26
C GLU A 33 -1.70 9.35 -4.74
N TYR A 34 -2.30 8.28 -4.22
CA TYR A 34 -3.66 7.88 -4.61
C TYR A 34 -4.73 8.72 -3.91
N ILE A 35 -4.48 9.15 -2.68
CA ILE A 35 -5.36 10.07 -1.94
C ILE A 35 -5.39 11.41 -2.69
N ASP A 36 -4.22 11.94 -3.04
CA ASP A 36 -4.09 13.18 -3.80
C ASP A 36 -4.70 13.06 -5.21
N LEU A 37 -4.44 11.95 -5.92
CA LEU A 37 -5.03 11.69 -7.23
C LEU A 37 -6.55 11.60 -7.18
N ALA A 38 -7.13 11.10 -6.09
CA ALA A 38 -8.58 10.98 -5.94
C ALA A 38 -9.26 12.35 -5.84
N GLN A 39 -8.58 13.38 -5.31
CA GLN A 39 -9.12 14.75 -5.20
C GLN A 39 -9.45 15.40 -6.55
N ARG A 40 -9.05 14.80 -7.68
CA ARG A 40 -9.43 15.27 -9.03
C ARG A 40 -10.90 15.03 -9.39
N TRP A 41 -11.61 14.20 -8.61
CA TRP A 41 -12.99 13.82 -8.87
C TRP A 41 -13.94 14.62 -7.98
N GLU A 42 -14.98 15.21 -8.56
CA GLU A 42 -15.94 16.09 -7.86
C GLU A 42 -16.70 15.37 -6.73
N ASP A 43 -16.98 14.07 -6.89
CA ASP A 43 -17.68 13.27 -5.87
C ASP A 43 -16.80 12.93 -4.64
N VAL A 44 -15.48 13.18 -4.72
CA VAL A 44 -14.56 12.90 -3.61
C VAL A 44 -14.57 14.11 -2.67
N PRO A 45 -14.86 13.92 -1.37
CA PRO A 45 -14.81 15.01 -0.42
C PRO A 45 -13.42 15.67 -0.40
N GLU A 46 -13.42 17.01 -0.39
CA GLU A 46 -12.20 17.79 -0.20
C GLU A 46 -11.54 17.40 1.14
N LEU A 47 -10.22 17.26 1.11
CA LEU A 47 -9.46 17.03 2.34
C LEU A 47 -9.53 18.25 3.25
N THR A 48 -9.84 18.02 4.52
CA THR A 48 -9.77 19.09 5.53
C THR A 48 -8.32 19.44 5.82
N SER A 49 -8.07 20.65 6.33
CA SER A 49 -6.71 21.08 6.72
C SER A 49 -6.07 20.12 7.72
N ALA A 50 -6.85 19.58 8.67
CA ALA A 50 -6.35 18.60 9.63
C ALA A 50 -6.02 17.24 8.98
N GLN A 51 -6.74 16.83 7.94
CA GLN A 51 -6.39 15.63 7.19
C GLN A 51 -5.09 15.84 6.41
N ILE A 52 -4.91 16.98 5.76
CA ILE A 52 -3.67 17.34 5.05
C ILE A 52 -2.49 17.34 6.01
N GLU A 53 -2.63 17.97 7.19
CA GLU A 53 -1.61 17.97 8.23
C GLU A 53 -1.20 16.55 8.66
N VAL A 54 -2.17 15.64 8.81
CA VAL A 54 -1.88 14.23 9.11
C VAL A 54 -1.18 13.53 7.95
N LEU A 55 -1.54 13.81 6.70
CA LEU A 55 -0.86 13.23 5.53
C LEU A 55 0.59 13.70 5.45
N ASP A 56 0.85 14.97 5.72
CA ASP A 56 2.20 15.54 5.73
C ASP A 56 3.03 15.01 6.91
N LEU A 57 2.43 14.86 8.08
CA LEU A 57 3.07 14.23 9.23
C LEU A 57 3.43 12.76 8.95
N MET A 58 2.56 12.03 8.25
CA MET A 58 2.84 10.66 7.82
C MET A 58 4.09 10.61 6.94
N ASP A 59 4.27 11.56 6.01
CA ASP A 59 5.46 11.63 5.17
C ASP A 59 6.74 11.89 5.98
N VAL A 60 6.68 12.79 6.97
CA VAL A 60 7.80 13.06 7.88
C VAL A 60 8.16 11.81 8.69
N VAL A 61 7.19 11.23 9.40
CA VAL A 61 7.41 10.09 10.29
C VAL A 61 7.85 8.85 9.52
N CYS A 62 7.26 8.58 8.35
CA CYS A 62 7.68 7.45 7.53
C CYS A 62 9.12 7.59 7.06
N ASN A 63 9.57 8.80 6.70
CA ASN A 63 10.95 9.04 6.31
C ASN A 63 11.92 8.92 7.50
N GLU A 64 11.55 9.41 8.68
CA GLU A 64 12.39 9.30 9.89
C GLU A 64 12.55 7.86 10.38
N LEU A 65 11.49 7.06 10.28
CA LEU A 65 11.47 5.67 10.76
C LEU A 65 11.79 4.63 9.67
N ALA A 66 12.07 5.06 8.44
CA ALA A 66 12.34 4.14 7.34
C ALA A 66 13.65 3.37 7.56
N LEU A 67 13.56 2.04 7.54
CA LEU A 67 14.73 1.19 7.38
C LEU A 67 15.11 1.13 5.89
N SER A 68 16.23 1.76 5.55
CA SER A 68 16.78 1.76 4.19
C SER A 68 17.90 0.75 4.05
N PHE A 69 17.84 -0.08 3.00
CA PHE A 69 18.87 -1.07 2.69
C PHE A 69 18.92 -1.32 1.18
N GLN A 70 20.06 -1.83 0.71
CA GLN A 70 20.23 -2.32 -0.65
C GLN A 70 20.07 -3.84 -0.67
N MET A 71 19.50 -4.36 -1.75
CA MET A 71 19.37 -5.80 -1.96
C MET A 71 20.35 -6.24 -3.03
N GLU A 72 20.98 -7.40 -2.81
CA GLU A 72 21.85 -8.07 -3.76
C GLU A 72 21.14 -9.25 -4.44
N PRO A 73 21.65 -9.75 -5.59
CA PRO A 73 21.11 -10.95 -6.22
C PRO A 73 21.09 -12.12 -5.23
N GLY A 74 19.89 -12.67 -4.99
CA GLY A 74 19.67 -13.76 -4.02
C GLY A 74 18.97 -13.31 -2.74
N ASP A 75 18.95 -12.01 -2.43
CA ASP A 75 18.24 -11.50 -1.26
C ASP A 75 16.71 -11.62 -1.40
N LEU A 76 16.08 -11.92 -0.26
CA LEU A 76 14.63 -11.99 -0.13
C LEU A 76 14.14 -11.01 0.93
N VAL A 77 13.17 -10.17 0.55
CA VAL A 77 12.42 -9.34 1.49
C VAL A 77 11.00 -9.87 1.61
N VAL A 78 10.61 -10.23 2.82
CA VAL A 78 9.23 -10.60 3.17
C VAL A 78 8.65 -9.48 4.03
N ALA A 79 7.61 -8.82 3.51
CA ALA A 79 6.91 -7.77 4.23
C ALA A 79 5.44 -8.17 4.43
N ASN A 80 4.93 -7.96 5.64
CA ASN A 80 3.52 -8.07 5.90
C ASN A 80 2.81 -6.79 5.43
N ASN A 81 2.10 -6.88 4.31
CA ASN A 81 1.49 -5.71 3.66
C ASN A 81 0.35 -5.05 4.48
N TYR A 82 -0.10 -5.66 5.59
CA TYR A 82 -1.16 -5.09 6.43
C TYR A 82 -0.64 -4.17 7.52
N ASP A 83 0.65 -4.20 7.86
CA ASP A 83 1.24 -3.42 8.95
C ASP A 83 2.57 -2.73 8.58
N ILE A 84 3.18 -3.07 7.44
CA ILE A 84 4.42 -2.45 6.97
C ILE A 84 4.17 -1.67 5.66
N LEU A 85 4.42 -0.37 5.72
CA LEU A 85 4.58 0.46 4.52
C LEU A 85 5.97 0.21 3.92
N HIS A 86 6.04 0.12 2.61
CA HIS A 86 7.29 -0.11 1.90
C HIS A 86 7.31 0.67 0.58
N ALA A 87 8.49 1.19 0.26
CA ALA A 87 8.72 1.99 -0.94
C ALA A 87 10.07 1.62 -1.55
N ARG A 88 10.42 2.32 -2.62
CA ARG A 88 11.75 2.26 -3.22
C ARG A 88 12.23 3.68 -3.46
N ALA A 89 13.52 3.91 -3.31
CA ALA A 89 14.14 5.17 -3.72
C ALA A 89 14.01 5.37 -5.24
N ALA A 90 14.04 6.63 -5.66
CA ALA A 90 14.18 6.99 -7.06
C ALA A 90 15.51 6.46 -7.61
N PHE A 91 15.50 5.97 -8.85
CA PHE A 91 16.70 5.47 -9.53
C PHE A 91 16.59 5.73 -11.02
N GLN A 92 17.74 5.74 -11.70
CA GLN A 92 17.82 5.85 -13.16
C GLN A 92 18.02 4.46 -13.75
N ASN A 93 17.24 4.12 -14.77
CA ASN A 93 17.48 2.90 -15.53
C ASN A 93 18.75 3.08 -16.36
N GLN A 94 19.64 2.09 -16.33
CA GLN A 94 20.76 2.04 -17.28
C GLN A 94 20.22 1.71 -18.67
N THR A 95 20.81 2.31 -19.72
CA THR A 95 20.34 2.18 -21.10
C THR A 95 20.79 0.91 -21.80
N SER A 96 21.68 0.13 -21.20
CA SER A 96 22.07 -1.22 -21.66
C SER A 96 21.10 -2.27 -21.12
N ASP A 97 20.66 -3.18 -21.98
CA ASP A 97 19.59 -4.15 -21.68
C ASP A 97 19.93 -5.19 -20.59
N ASP A 98 21.21 -5.36 -20.22
CA ASP A 98 21.67 -6.47 -19.35
C ASP A 98 21.99 -6.09 -17.89
N ASP A 99 22.03 -4.80 -17.53
CA ASP A 99 22.50 -4.35 -16.20
C ASP A 99 21.40 -3.68 -15.33
N GLY A 100 20.14 -3.86 -15.70
CA GLY A 100 19.01 -3.26 -14.98
C GLY A 100 18.68 -3.94 -13.64
N ARG A 101 18.25 -3.17 -12.64
CA ARG A 101 17.68 -3.71 -11.39
C ARG A 101 16.44 -4.56 -11.71
N HIS A 102 16.55 -5.87 -11.56
CA HIS A 102 15.45 -6.81 -11.79
C HIS A 102 15.03 -7.51 -10.49
N MET A 103 13.73 -7.49 -10.17
CA MET A 103 13.19 -8.16 -8.98
C MET A 103 11.94 -8.94 -9.34
N LEU A 104 11.85 -10.16 -8.84
CA LEU A 104 10.61 -10.94 -8.85
C LEU A 104 9.77 -10.57 -7.62
N ARG A 105 8.44 -10.54 -7.77
CA ARG A 105 7.52 -10.21 -6.69
C ARG A 105 6.36 -11.19 -6.63
N LEU A 106 6.10 -11.71 -5.43
CA LEU A 106 5.00 -12.62 -5.14
C LEU A 106 4.08 -12.03 -4.07
N TRP A 107 2.77 -12.16 -4.26
CA TRP A 107 1.75 -11.77 -3.29
C TRP A 107 1.12 -13.01 -2.66
N LEU A 108 1.31 -13.20 -1.35
CA LEU A 108 0.84 -14.36 -0.60
C LEU A 108 -0.33 -13.99 0.32
N SER A 109 -1.35 -14.84 0.33
CA SER A 109 -2.45 -14.81 1.29
C SER A 109 -2.50 -16.18 1.98
N LEU A 110 -2.29 -16.19 3.29
CA LEU A 110 -2.34 -17.41 4.09
C LEU A 110 -3.79 -17.63 4.57
N PRO A 111 -4.39 -18.82 4.39
CA PRO A 111 -5.75 -19.12 4.88
C PRO A 111 -5.92 -18.85 6.38
N ASN A 112 -4.88 -19.16 7.17
CA ASN A 112 -4.80 -18.91 8.61
C ASN A 112 -4.02 -17.62 8.96
N GLY A 113 -3.96 -16.65 8.04
CA GLY A 113 -3.27 -15.39 8.26
C GLY A 113 -3.93 -14.53 9.35
N ARG A 114 -3.21 -13.51 9.84
CA ARG A 114 -3.73 -12.56 10.85
C ARG A 114 -5.12 -12.02 10.48
N PRO A 115 -6.02 -11.80 11.47
CA PRO A 115 -7.32 -11.20 11.22
C PRO A 115 -7.18 -9.82 10.59
N LEU A 116 -8.07 -9.48 9.66
CA LEU A 116 -8.06 -8.22 8.92
C LEU A 116 -9.32 -7.41 9.23
N PRO A 117 -9.20 -6.06 9.30
CA PRO A 117 -10.36 -5.20 9.50
C PRO A 117 -11.40 -5.35 8.38
N PRO A 118 -12.70 -5.57 8.66
CA PRO A 118 -13.72 -5.82 7.63
C PRO A 118 -13.75 -4.78 6.50
N ILE A 119 -13.45 -3.51 6.80
CA ILE A 119 -13.39 -2.44 5.80
C ILE A 119 -12.40 -2.74 4.65
N PHE A 120 -11.34 -3.51 4.91
CA PHE A 120 -10.34 -3.92 3.91
C PHE A 120 -10.90 -4.90 2.87
N GLU A 121 -12.01 -5.58 3.15
CA GLU A 121 -12.66 -6.44 2.16
C GLU A 121 -13.10 -5.63 0.94
N HIS A 122 -13.44 -4.36 1.13
CA HIS A 122 -13.96 -3.52 0.07
C HIS A 122 -12.89 -2.61 -0.57
N THR A 123 -11.62 -2.75 -0.17
CA THR A 123 -10.54 -1.93 -0.74
C THR A 123 -9.89 -2.63 -1.92
N ARG A 124 -9.43 -1.84 -2.90
CA ARG A 124 -8.66 -2.35 -4.04
C ARG A 124 -7.44 -3.17 -3.60
N ASP A 125 -6.79 -2.73 -2.53
CA ASP A 125 -5.49 -3.25 -2.08
C ASP A 125 -5.61 -4.59 -1.36
N PHE A 126 -6.70 -4.83 -0.64
CA PHE A 126 -6.83 -5.99 0.24
C PHE A 126 -8.02 -6.91 -0.06
N PHE A 127 -8.94 -6.55 -0.96
CA PHE A 127 -10.04 -7.43 -1.38
C PHE A 127 -9.57 -8.83 -1.79
N HIS A 128 -8.46 -8.93 -2.54
CA HIS A 128 -7.90 -10.23 -2.96
C HIS A 128 -7.42 -11.07 -1.78
N SER A 129 -7.05 -10.45 -0.67
CA SER A 129 -6.68 -11.16 0.56
C SER A 129 -7.87 -11.89 1.15
N TYR A 130 -9.05 -11.28 1.17
CA TYR A 130 -10.28 -11.92 1.63
C TYR A 130 -10.69 -13.05 0.69
N ARG A 131 -10.71 -12.78 -0.62
CA ARG A 131 -11.07 -13.79 -1.63
C ARG A 131 -10.22 -15.05 -1.64
N ARG A 132 -8.95 -14.94 -1.25
CA ARG A 132 -8.00 -16.06 -1.22
C ARG A 132 -7.97 -16.80 0.12
N ARG A 133 -8.59 -16.23 1.17
CA ARG A 133 -8.66 -16.82 2.51
C ARG A 133 -10.01 -17.52 2.77
N ALA A 134 -11.02 -17.19 1.97
CA ALA A 134 -12.34 -17.83 1.97
C ALA A 134 -12.27 -19.27 1.42
#